data_AF-A0A7J9CU33-F1
#
_entry.id   AF-A0A7J9CU33-F1
#
_cell.length_a   1.000
_cell.length_b   1.000
_cell.length_c   1.000
_cell.angle_alpha   90.00
_cell.angle_beta   90.00
_cell.angle_gamma   90.00
#
_symmetry.space_group_name_H-M   'P 1'
#
loop_
_entity.id
_entity.type
_entity.pdbx_description
1 polymer ?
#
loop_
_entity_poly.entity_id
_entity_poly.type
_entity_poly.pdbx_seq_one_letter_code
_entity_poly.pdbx_strand_id
1 'polypeptide(L)' 'MALLFEKGWDSMLEAMKKARRLNNHVFSMLKARCPLEDKMACAIKQSGAPLPRIKFENTVSAFETLPQK' A
#
# COMPACT_ATOMS: atom_id res chain seq x y z
N MET A 1 44.64 -12.54 7.01
CA MET A 1 43.38 -12.32 7.78
C MET A 1 42.60 -11.11 7.28
N ALA A 2 43.20 -9.93 7.10
CA ALA A 2 42.49 -8.72 6.62
C ALA A 2 41.83 -8.86 5.22
N LEU A 3 42.51 -9.49 4.25
CA LEU A 3 41.99 -9.68 2.89
C LEU A 3 40.76 -10.61 2.80
N LEU A 4 40.57 -11.52 3.76
CA LEU A 4 39.38 -12.37 3.84
C LEU A 4 38.18 -11.59 4.40
N PHE A 5 38.45 -10.64 5.30
CA PHE A 5 37.44 -9.76 5.87
C PHE A 5 36.91 -8.80 4.79
N GLU A 6 37.79 -8.13 4.03
CA GLU A 6 37.40 -7.22 2.94
C GLU A 6 36.53 -7.90 1.89
N LYS A 7 36.92 -9.08 1.40
CA LYS A 7 36.10 -9.88 0.46
C LYS A 7 34.75 -10.29 1.05
N GLY A 8 34.71 -10.59 2.35
CA GLY A 8 33.47 -10.90 3.07
C GLY A 8 32.53 -9.70 3.17
N TRP A 9 33.07 -8.50 3.41
CA TRP A 9 32.32 -7.25 3.46
C TRP A 9 31.74 -6.87 2.10
N ASP A 10 32.52 -6.98 1.03
CA ASP A 10 32.03 -6.71 -0.32
C ASP A 10 30.91 -7.68 -0.72
N SER A 11 31.08 -8.97 -0.40
CA SER A 11 30.04 -9.99 -0.63
C SER A 11 28.75 -9.68 0.15
N MET A 12 28.87 -9.29 1.42
CA MET A 12 27.72 -8.89 2.24
C MET A 12 27.04 -7.63 1.68
N LEU A 13 27.83 -6.64 1.26
CA LEU A 13 27.31 -5.39 0.70
C LEU A 13 26.53 -5.65 -0.60
N GLU A 14 27.03 -6.52 -1.48
CA GLU A 14 26.33 -6.92 -2.69
C GLU A 14 25.04 -7.71 -2.39
N ALA A 15 25.05 -8.57 -1.38
CA ALA A 15 23.85 -9.27 -0.91
C ALA A 15 22.79 -8.28 -0.39
N MET A 16 23.19 -7.27 0.38
CA MET A 16 22.28 -6.22 0.87
C MET A 16 21.71 -5.36 -0.26
N LYS A 17 22.53 -5.00 -1.26
CA LYS A 17 22.05 -4.29 -2.46
C LYS A 17 21.01 -5.13 -3.21
N LYS A 18 21.23 -6.44 -3.34
CA LYS A 18 20.27 -7.36 -3.98
C LYS A 18 18.97 -7.46 -3.19
N ALA A 19 19.03 -7.58 -1.87
CA ALA A 19 17.86 -7.58 -1.01
C ALA A 19 17.06 -6.27 -1.12
N ARG A 20 17.73 -5.10 -1.14
CA ARG A 20 17.09 -3.81 -1.36
C ARG A 20 16.34 -3.74 -2.70
N ARG A 21 16.97 -4.20 -3.78
CA ARG A 21 16.34 -4.23 -5.11
C ARG A 21 15.08 -5.11 -5.12
N LEU A 22 15.15 -6.28 -4.49
CA LEU A 22 14.00 -7.18 -4.37
C LEU A 22 12.84 -6.51 -3.59
N ASN A 23 13.15 -5.92 -2.44
CA ASN A 23 12.14 -5.24 -1.62
C ASN A 23 11.45 -4.12 -2.41
N ASN A 24 12.22 -3.30 -3.13
CA ASN A 24 11.65 -2.24 -3.96
C ASN A 24 10.76 -2.79 -5.08
N HIS A 25 11.17 -3.88 -5.72
CA HIS A 25 10.39 -4.50 -6.79
C HIS A 25 9.06 -5.06 -6.28
N VAL A 26 9.09 -5.83 -5.19
CA VAL A 26 7.89 -6.36 -4.53
C VAL A 26 6.97 -5.23 -4.09
N PHE A 27 7.50 -4.17 -3.49
CA PHE A 27 6.70 -3.00 -3.09
C PHE A 27 6.03 -2.31 -4.28
N SER A 28 6.75 -2.11 -5.39
CA SER A 28 6.15 -1.58 -6.62
C SER A 28 5.05 -2.47 -7.19
N MET A 29 5.22 -3.81 -7.15
CA MET A 29 4.18 -4.74 -7.58
C MET A 29 2.94 -4.68 -6.69
N LEU A 30 3.13 -4.59 -5.37
CA LEU A 30 2.03 -4.45 -4.42
C LEU A 30 1.26 -3.14 -4.67
N LYS A 31 1.97 -2.02 -4.83
CA LYS A 31 1.34 -0.73 -5.17
C LYS A 31 0.58 -0.76 -6.50
N ALA A 32 1.13 -1.41 -7.53
CA ALA A 32 0.47 -1.53 -8.82
C ALA A 32 -0.81 -2.39 -8.77
N ARG A 33 -0.87 -3.38 -7.87
CA ARG A 33 -2.04 -4.26 -7.67
C ARG A 33 -3.11 -3.65 -6.78
N CYS A 34 -2.77 -2.69 -5.91
CA CYS A 34 -3.73 -1.97 -5.08
C CYS A 34 -3.77 -0.45 -5.40
N PRO A 35 -4.20 -0.04 -6.61
CA PRO A 35 -4.46 1.37 -6.90
C PRO A 35 -5.61 1.95 -6.05
N LEU A 36 -6.36 1.08 -5.37
CA LEU A 36 -7.46 1.43 -4.48
C LEU A 36 -7.00 1.75 -3.05
N GLU A 37 -5.88 1.21 -2.57
CA GLU A 37 -5.35 1.58 -1.26
C GLU A 37 -4.83 3.00 -1.25
N ASP A 38 -4.19 3.50 -2.32
CA ASP A 38 -3.86 4.92 -2.40
C ASP A 38 -5.14 5.77 -2.42
N LYS A 39 -6.23 5.32 -3.05
CA LYS A 39 -7.53 6.04 -3.05
C LYS A 39 -8.31 5.91 -1.74
N MET A 40 -8.11 4.84 -0.96
CA MET A 40 -8.69 4.64 0.37
C MET A 40 -7.84 5.25 1.49
N ALA A 41 -6.52 5.31 1.34
CA ALA A 41 -5.59 6.07 2.19
C ALA A 41 -5.73 7.58 1.96
N CYS A 42 -6.25 7.99 0.79
CA CYS A 42 -6.79 9.34 0.57
C CYS A 42 -8.08 9.61 1.37
N ALA A 43 -8.54 8.73 2.26
CA ALA A 43 -9.50 9.08 3.30
C ALA A 43 -8.82 9.84 4.45
N ILE A 44 -7.55 10.26 4.32
CA ILE A 44 -6.83 11.10 5.28
C ILE A 44 -6.06 12.18 4.50
N LYS A 45 -6.25 13.45 4.86
CA LYS A 45 -5.48 14.59 4.32
C LYS A 45 -4.00 14.45 4.70
N GLN A 46 -3.10 15.13 4.00
CA GLN A 46 -1.69 15.26 4.42
C GLN A 46 -1.54 15.83 5.85
N SER A 47 -2.54 16.55 6.35
CA SER A 47 -2.62 17.04 7.74
C SER A 47 -3.03 15.97 8.76
N GLY A 48 -3.28 14.71 8.35
CA GLY A 48 -3.75 13.63 9.21
C GLY A 48 -5.26 13.62 9.47
N ALA A 49 -6.03 14.56 8.92
CA ALA A 49 -7.47 14.62 9.13
C ALA A 49 -8.23 13.66 8.21
N PRO A 50 -9.19 12.86 8.71
CA PRO A 50 -10.02 12.01 7.86
C PRO A 50 -10.78 12.82 6.79
N LEU A 51 -10.82 12.30 5.56
CA LEU A 51 -11.61 12.79 4.44
C LEU A 51 -12.90 11.98 4.40
N PRO A 52 -14.06 12.56 4.76
CA PRO A 52 -15.34 11.88 4.68
C PRO A 52 -15.72 11.75 3.19
N ARG A 53 -15.45 10.58 2.60
CA ARG A 53 -15.60 10.39 1.16
C ARG A 53 -16.50 9.22 0.77
N ILE A 54 -17.62 9.06 1.47
CA ILE A 54 -18.82 8.47 0.89
C ILE A 54 -20.03 9.22 1.45
N LYS A 55 -20.56 10.19 0.69
CA LYS A 55 -22.00 10.47 0.80
C LYS A 55 -22.63 9.36 -0.03
N PHE A 56 -23.14 8.32 0.62
CA PHE A 56 -24.11 7.48 -0.05
C PHE A 56 -25.25 8.45 -0.36
N GLU A 57 -25.51 8.71 -1.65
CA GLU A 57 -26.83 9.25 -2.01
C GLU A 57 -27.85 8.37 -1.33
N ASN A 58 -28.87 8.98 -0.73
CA ASN A 58 -29.83 8.30 0.12
C ASN A 58 -30.44 7.15 -0.68
N THR A 59 -29.85 5.95 -0.56
CA THR A 59 -30.31 4.79 -1.29
C THR A 59 -31.63 4.45 -0.64
N VAL A 60 -32.72 4.73 -1.37
CA VAL A 60 -34.09 4.45 -0.95
C VAL A 60 -34.09 3.05 -0.34
N SER A 61 -34.58 2.94 0.89
CA SER A 61 -34.48 1.67 1.61
C SER A 61 -35.20 0.61 0.79
N ALA A 62 -34.59 -0.58 0.60
CA ALA A 62 -35.26 -1.67 -0.09
C ALA A 62 -36.64 -1.98 0.55
N PHE A 63 -36.79 -1.68 1.84
CA PHE A 63 -38.05 -1.73 2.57
C PHE A 63 -39.13 -0.78 2.03
N GLU A 64 -38.76 0.44 1.63
CA GLU A 64 -39.68 1.43 1.04
C GLU A 64 -40.16 1.02 -0.36
N THR A 65 -39.45 0.09 -1.01
CA THR A 65 -39.82 -0.45 -2.33
C THR A 65 -40.67 -1.72 -2.26
N LEU A 66 -40.95 -2.24 -1.05
CA LEU A 66 -41.81 -3.41 -0.89
C LEU A 66 -43.29 -3.03 -1.05
N PRO A 67 -44.12 -3.92 -1.63
CA PRO A 67 -45.56 -3.68 -1.71
C PRO A 67 -46.14 -3.56 -0.30
N GLN A 68 -46.68 -2.39 0.05
CA GLN A 68 -47.46 -2.22 1.27
C GLN A 68 -48.85 -2.82 1.04
N LYS A 69 -49.21 -3.82 1.86
CA LYS A 69 -50.55 -4.39 1.91
C LYS A 69 -51.46 -3.55 2.80
#